data_AF-A0A9E1HZ61-F1
#
_entry.id   AF-A0A9E1HZ61-F1
#
_cell.length_a   1.000
_cell.length_b   1.000
_cell.length_c   1.000
_cell.angle_alpha   90.00
_cell.angle_beta   90.00
_cell.angle_gamma   90.00
#
_symmetry.space_group_name_H-M   'P 1'
#
loop_
_entity.id
_entity.type
_entity.pdbx_description
1 polymer ?
#
loop_
_entity_poly.entity_id
_entity_poly.type
_entity_poly.pdbx_seq_one_letter_code
_entity_poly.pdbx_strand_id
1 'polypeptide(L)'
;MATTRIMPLHTGKGRSVGTAIRDILDYVENPDKTDQGKLITAHGCNGPIADAEFLFSKQQYLARTGRRRGADDVIAYHVRQAFVPGEVTPEEANRIGVEFARR
;
A
#
# COMPACT_ATOMS: atom_id res chain seq x y z
N MET A 1 -11.95 -17.55 7.53
CA MET A 1 -11.30 -17.41 6.20
C MET A 1 -11.39 -15.95 5.80
N ALA A 2 -10.26 -15.28 5.56
CA ALA A 2 -10.27 -13.86 5.25
C ALA A 2 -10.89 -13.57 3.88
N THR A 3 -11.73 -12.54 3.79
CA THR A 3 -12.14 -11.97 2.50
C THR A 3 -11.03 -11.08 1.98
N THR A 4 -10.49 -11.39 0.80
CA THR A 4 -9.40 -10.63 0.18
C THR A 4 -9.90 -9.80 -1.00
N ARG A 5 -9.51 -8.52 -1.05
CA ARG A 5 -9.80 -7.62 -2.17
C ARG A 5 -8.52 -6.92 -2.64
N ILE A 6 -8.30 -6.91 -3.95
CA ILE A 6 -7.22 -6.16 -4.60
C ILE A 6 -7.85 -4.97 -5.31
N MET A 7 -7.33 -3.77 -5.07
CA MET A 7 -7.86 -2.52 -5.62
C MET A 7 -6.73 -1.78 -6.35
N PRO A 8 -6.87 -1.51 -7.66
CA PRO A 8 -5.87 -0.73 -8.37
C PRO A 8 -5.93 0.73 -7.90
N LEU A 9 -4.76 1.32 -7.69
CA LEU A 9 -4.61 2.75 -7.46
C LEU A 9 -4.16 3.43 -8.75
N HIS A 10 -4.87 4.48 -9.13
CA HIS A 10 -4.53 5.39 -10.20
C HIS A 10 -4.25 6.77 -9.60
N THR A 11 -3.49 7.60 -10.31
CA THR A 11 -3.22 8.99 -9.92
C THR A 11 -4.50 9.78 -9.64
N GLY A 12 -5.52 9.58 -10.48
CA GLY A 12 -6.78 10.33 -10.42
C GLY A 12 -6.65 11.75 -10.99
N LYS A 13 -7.79 12.42 -11.16
CA LYS A 13 -7.86 13.73 -11.80
C LYS A 13 -7.27 14.82 -10.91
N GLY A 14 -6.36 15.63 -11.44
CA GLY A 14 -5.83 16.82 -10.75
C GLY A 14 -4.84 16.54 -9.62
N ARG A 15 -4.38 15.30 -9.45
CA ARG A 15 -3.37 14.92 -8.43
C ARG A 15 -2.07 14.48 -9.08
N SER A 16 -0.98 14.52 -8.31
CA SER A 16 0.28 13.90 -8.67
C SER A 16 0.31 12.43 -8.21
N VAL A 17 1.22 11.62 -8.78
CA VAL A 17 1.43 10.23 -8.32
C VAL A 17 1.81 10.21 -6.85
N GLY A 18 2.71 11.10 -6.42
CA GLY A 18 3.13 11.19 -5.02
C GLY A 18 1.98 11.51 -4.09
N THR A 19 1.12 12.46 -4.46
CA THR A 19 -0.10 12.80 -3.69
C THR A 19 -1.03 11.59 -3.57
N ALA A 20 -1.29 10.88 -4.67
CA ALA A 20 -2.17 9.72 -4.66
C ALA A 20 -1.63 8.57 -3.77
N ILE A 21 -0.30 8.37 -3.73
CA ILE A 21 0.33 7.39 -2.84
C ILE A 21 0.30 7.86 -1.38
N ARG A 22 0.57 9.14 -1.12
CA ARG A 22 0.50 9.69 0.24
C ARG A 22 -0.92 9.55 0.81
N ASP A 23 -1.95 9.90 0.03
CA ASP A 23 -3.35 9.80 0.45
C ASP A 23 -3.72 8.36 0.91
N ILE A 24 -3.20 7.33 0.22
CA ILE A 24 -3.50 5.94 0.59
C ILE A 24 -2.68 5.48 1.79
N LEU A 25 -1.44 5.94 1.92
CA LEU A 25 -0.59 5.66 3.09
C LEU A 25 -1.19 6.29 4.35
N ASP A 26 -1.56 7.57 4.31
CA ASP A 26 -2.19 8.27 5.44
C ASP A 26 -3.47 7.57 5.91
N TYR A 27 -4.24 7.00 4.97
CA TYR A 27 -5.43 6.21 5.30
C TYR A 27 -5.10 4.89 6.02
N VAL A 28 -4.10 4.13 5.55
CA VAL A 28 -3.75 2.82 6.14
C VAL A 28 -2.94 2.95 7.42
N GLU A 29 -2.19 4.05 7.57
CA GLU A 29 -1.34 4.35 8.74
C GLU A 29 -2.10 5.12 9.84
N ASN A 30 -3.42 5.26 9.72
CA ASN A 30 -4.22 5.98 10.70
C ASN A 30 -3.94 5.46 12.12
N PRO A 31 -3.50 6.34 13.06
CA PRO A 31 -3.03 5.94 14.38
C PRO A 31 -4.11 5.31 15.25
N ASP A 32 -5.38 5.69 15.06
CA ASP A 32 -6.52 5.12 15.78
C ASP A 32 -6.77 3.67 15.39
N LYS A 33 -6.36 3.27 14.17
CA LYS A 33 -6.56 1.93 13.63
C LYS A 33 -5.33 1.03 13.76
N THR A 34 -4.17 1.60 14.07
CA THR A 34 -2.87 0.90 14.00
C THR A 34 -2.14 0.83 15.35
N ASP A 35 -2.83 1.16 16.46
CA ASP A 35 -2.22 1.30 17.80
C ASP A 35 -0.99 2.22 17.73
N GLN A 36 -1.22 3.46 17.27
CA GLN A 36 -0.18 4.49 17.13
C GLN A 36 1.01 4.03 16.28
N GLY A 37 0.73 3.22 15.25
CA GLY A 37 1.71 2.71 14.30
C GLY A 37 2.39 1.39 14.68
N LYS A 38 2.11 0.80 15.85
CA LYS A 38 2.70 -0.50 16.24
C LYS A 38 2.26 -1.64 15.33
N LEU A 39 1.08 -1.55 14.73
CA LEU A 39 0.53 -2.54 13.79
C LEU A 39 0.93 -2.26 12.33
N ILE A 40 1.93 -1.41 12.10
CA ILE A 40 2.48 -1.13 10.78
C ILE A 40 3.77 -1.93 10.61
N THR A 41 3.92 -2.58 9.46
CA THR A 41 5.16 -3.27 9.10
C THR A 41 5.46 -3.03 7.64
N ALA A 42 6.68 -2.62 7.34
CA ALA A 42 7.17 -2.42 5.99
C ALA A 42 7.99 -3.64 5.53
N HIS A 43 7.83 -4.04 4.28
CA HIS A 43 8.62 -5.09 3.66
C HIS A 43 9.04 -4.66 2.25
N GLY A 44 10.34 -4.77 1.94
CA GLY A 44 10.88 -4.31 0.66
C GLY A 44 10.91 -2.79 0.47
N CYS A 45 10.55 -2.03 1.51
CA CYS A 45 10.60 -0.58 1.57
C CYS A 45 10.88 -0.08 3.00
N ASN A 46 11.24 1.19 3.12
CA ASN A 46 11.35 1.95 4.35
C ASN A 46 10.02 2.67 4.63
N GLY A 47 9.24 2.17 5.60
CA GLY A 47 7.88 2.63 5.91
C GLY A 47 7.72 4.16 5.98
N PRO A 48 8.49 4.87 6.83
CA PRO A 48 8.44 6.33 6.95
C PRO A 48 8.57 7.13 5.65
N ILE A 49 9.21 6.56 4.61
CA ILE A 49 9.42 7.21 3.32
C ILE A 49 8.84 6.38 2.16
N ALA A 50 7.85 5.54 2.45
CA ALA A 50 7.31 4.60 1.46
C ALA A 50 6.80 5.33 0.21
N ASP A 51 6.15 6.49 0.34
CA ASP A 51 5.69 7.29 -0.81
C ASP A 51 6.83 7.69 -1.76
N ALA A 52 7.97 8.10 -1.20
CA ALA A 52 9.14 8.49 -1.96
C ALA A 52 9.76 7.27 -2.66
N GLU A 53 9.80 6.12 -1.99
CA GLU A 53 10.29 4.88 -2.59
C GLU A 53 9.37 4.34 -3.69
N PHE A 54 8.05 4.46 -3.54
CA PHE A 54 7.08 4.14 -4.60
C PHE A 54 7.29 5.04 -5.82
N LEU A 55 7.46 6.35 -5.61
CA LEU A 55 7.72 7.29 -6.70
C LEU A 55 9.06 6.99 -7.39
N PHE A 56 10.10 6.72 -6.62
CA PHE A 56 11.42 6.38 -7.13
C PHE A 56 11.37 5.08 -7.96
N SER A 57 10.72 4.03 -7.45
CA SER A 57 10.52 2.77 -8.17
C SER A 57 9.80 2.98 -9.51
N LYS A 58 8.76 3.84 -9.53
CA LYS A 58 8.05 4.19 -10.76
C LYS A 58 8.94 4.92 -11.77
N GLN A 59 9.78 5.86 -11.30
CA GLN A 59 10.75 6.55 -12.16
C GLN A 59 11.80 5.59 -12.72
N GLN A 60 12.31 4.66 -11.92
CA GLN A 60 13.23 3.62 -12.38
C GLN A 60 12.59 2.72 -13.44
N TYR A 61 11.34 2.32 -13.25
CA TYR A 61 10.60 1.54 -14.24
C TYR A 61 10.44 2.29 -15.56
N LEU A 62 10.09 3.58 -15.50
CA LEU A 62 9.98 4.44 -16.69
C LEU A 62 11.33 4.57 -17.41
N ALA A 63 12.42 4.82 -16.67
CA ALA A 63 13.75 4.96 -17.24
C ALA A 63 14.22 3.67 -17.93
N ARG A 64 13.90 2.50 -17.34
CA ARG A 64 14.28 1.19 -17.89
C ARG A 64 13.45 0.75 -19.10
N THR A 65 12.15 1.06 -19.11
CA THR A 65 11.22 0.49 -20.10
C THR A 65 10.70 1.49 -21.12
N GLY A 66 10.79 2.79 -20.84
CA GLY A 66 10.14 3.85 -21.60
C GLY A 66 8.60 3.81 -21.56
N ARG A 67 8.00 2.86 -20.83
CA ARG A 67 6.55 2.65 -20.85
C ARG A 67 5.83 3.77 -20.12
N ARG A 68 5.01 4.51 -20.85
CA ARG A 68 4.07 5.52 -20.31
C ARG A 68 2.64 5.06 -20.55
N ARG A 69 1.91 4.84 -19.46
CA ARG A 69 0.45 4.70 -19.48
C ARG A 69 -0.12 6.05 -19.02
N GLY A 70 -1.17 6.53 -19.68
CA GLY A 70 -1.80 7.81 -19.35
C GLY A 70 -2.70 7.69 -18.12
N ALA A 71 -3.97 8.09 -18.25
CA ALA A 71 -4.93 8.05 -17.15
C ALA A 71 -5.16 6.63 -16.57
N ASP A 72 -5.00 5.58 -17.38
CA ASP A 72 -5.22 4.19 -16.98
C ASP A 72 -4.00 3.54 -16.32
N ASP A 73 -2.95 4.31 -16.01
CA ASP A 73 -1.76 3.79 -15.35
C ASP A 73 -2.07 3.38 -13.91
N VAL A 74 -1.80 2.12 -13.59
CA VAL A 74 -1.86 1.63 -12.21
C VAL A 74 -0.52 1.95 -11.56
N ILE A 75 -0.55 2.74 -10.50
CA ILE A 75 0.64 3.21 -9.79
C ILE A 75 0.95 2.38 -8.55
N ALA A 76 -0.06 1.74 -7.96
CA ALA A 76 0.08 0.78 -6.86
C ALA A 76 -1.17 -0.11 -6.80
N TYR A 77 -1.12 -1.17 -5.99
CA TYR A 77 -2.29 -1.94 -5.61
C TYR A 77 -2.49 -1.88 -4.10
N HIS A 78 -3.70 -1.56 -3.66
CA HIS A 78 -4.10 -1.70 -2.27
C HIS A 78 -4.77 -3.06 -2.09
N VAL A 79 -4.15 -3.92 -1.30
CA VAL A 79 -4.70 -5.23 -0.92
C VAL A 79 -5.30 -5.12 0.48
N ARG A 80 -6.55 -5.57 0.63
CA ARG A 80 -7.24 -5.63 1.92
C ARG A 80 -7.65 -7.07 2.21
N GLN A 81 -7.21 -7.59 3.36
CA GLN A 81 -7.68 -8.85 3.91
C GLN A 81 -8.53 -8.55 5.14
N ALA A 82 -9.79 -8.98 5.13
CA ALA A 82 -10.73 -8.74 6.22
C ALA A 82 -11.10 -10.06 6.90
N PHE A 83 -11.06 -10.07 8.22
CA PHE A 83 -11.39 -11.20 9.09
C PHE A 83 -12.71 -10.92 9.81
N VAL A 84 -13.39 -11.97 10.25
CA VAL A 84 -14.58 -11.82 11.11
C VAL A 84 -14.13 -11.23 12.46
N PRO A 85 -14.88 -10.29 13.08
CA PRO A 85 -14.53 -9.78 14.40
C PRO A 85 -14.33 -10.91 15.42
N GLY A 86 -13.17 -10.92 16.08
CA GLY A 86 -12.78 -11.95 17.05
C GLY A 86 -12.16 -13.23 16.47
N GLU A 87 -12.08 -13.38 15.14
CA GLU A 87 -11.43 -14.52 14.49
C GLU A 87 -9.90 -14.52 14.65
N VAL A 88 -9.30 -13.33 14.64
CA VAL A 88 -7.86 -13.10 14.80
C VAL A 88 -7.63 -11.85 15.65
N THR A 89 -6.50 -11.79 16.35
CA THR A 89 -6.06 -10.55 17.00
C THR A 89 -5.49 -9.56 15.98
N PRO A 90 -5.39 -8.26 16.32
CA PRO A 90 -4.73 -7.28 15.44
C PRO A 90 -3.29 -7.65 15.10
N GLU A 91 -2.54 -8.24 16.03
CA GLU A 91 -1.16 -8.69 15.84
C GLU A 91 -1.09 -9.90 14.91
N GLU A 92 -2.02 -10.84 15.04
CA GLU A 92 -2.15 -11.97 14.12
C GLU A 92 -2.50 -11.51 12.71
N ALA A 93 -3.41 -10.53 12.58
CA ALA A 93 -3.75 -9.93 11.30
C ALA A 93 -2.53 -9.24 10.64
N ASN A 94 -1.74 -8.48 11.42
CA ASN A 94 -0.50 -7.88 10.95
C ASN A 94 0.51 -8.95 10.49
N ARG A 95 0.74 -10.01 11.30
CA ARG A 95 1.63 -11.11 10.95
C ARG A 95 1.22 -11.81 9.64
N ILE A 96 -0.08 -12.10 9.47
CA ILE A 96 -0.61 -12.69 8.23
C ILE A 96 -0.33 -11.78 7.03
N GLY A 97 -0.52 -10.46 7.18
CA GLY A 97 -0.20 -9.47 6.15
C GLY A 97 1.29 -9.47 5.78
N VAL A 98 2.17 -9.58 6.76
CA VAL A 98 3.64 -9.68 6.54
C VAL A 98 4.00 -10.97 5.81
N GLU A 99 3.42 -12.10 6.19
CA GLU A 99 3.63 -13.37 5.49
C GLU A 99 3.12 -13.32 4.05
N PHE A 100 2.00 -12.65 3.80
CA PHE A 100 1.48 -12.44 2.46
C PHE A 100 2.43 -11.56 1.62
N ALA A 101 2.98 -10.49 2.18
CA ALA A 101 3.88 -9.58 1.47
C ALA A 101 5.24 -10.21 1.12
N ARG A 102 5.65 -11.29 1.80
CA ARG A 102 6.92 -12.00 1.58
C ARG A 102 6.83 -13.13 0.55
N ARG A 103 5.64 -13.46 0.05
CA ARG A 103 5.41 -14.51 -0.94
C ARG A 103 5.43 -13.94 -2.35
#